data_AF-A0A957JJ32-F1
#
_entry.id   AF-A0A957JJ32-F1
#
_cell.length_a   1.000
_cell.length_b   1.000
_cell.length_c   1.000
_cell.angle_alpha   90.00
_cell.angle_beta   90.00
_cell.angle_gamma   90.00
#
_symmetry.space_group_name_H-M   'P 1'
#
loop_
_entity.id
_entity.type
_entity.pdbx_description
1 polymer ?
#
loop_
_entity_poly.entity_id
_entity_poly.type
_entity_poly.pdbx_seq_one_letter_code
_entity_poly.pdbx_strand_id
1 'polypeptide(L)'
;MREGALMECPHCRFTIDPQATICNKCGRFVSVGVEQAISQIVAAAETDPAGSKAGFEALYQQVRPGDREFLAHRVAYLMGQVHRPPTVPHSQPAAAVMAPPPPPAPAGKRPAAAAKPRAVAKAPAGYRPRPPAGGKQAIFMDFNQSPREIVAVMTQTRQQTRQFTQQQKRARRLLNLLLPAGVLFWLIDYLVGYNQLTFSLVAYTMWLLFIVGHILLRRYGRLPAFDARYELTQSLFETLKDDISPKRTLLGWLDLTGAEQKEKKVRSKQSPSGRPVSYYRDEWLRLKGRLYDGNVLRLSLVEARKVREGYSKRGQISGKMKWKPGSSQSRYQLQLSISASPDVYQVRPFDPAVRTVPHSRFVIQAAEGVNGRITVKAESGDNYDAWDVLNLLRFSYDHLQPLKEAA
;
A
#
# COMPACT_ATOMS: atom_id res chain seq x y z
N MET A 1 -41.50 18.83 9.95
CA MET A 1 -40.46 17.87 9.54
C MET A 1 -39.22 18.19 10.37
N ARG A 2 -38.75 17.26 11.22
CA ARG A 2 -37.54 17.48 12.03
C ARG A 2 -36.32 17.21 11.16
N GLU A 3 -35.47 18.20 10.93
CA GLU A 3 -34.14 17.98 10.35
C GLU A 3 -33.34 17.11 11.33
N GLY A 4 -33.29 15.81 11.06
CA GLY A 4 -32.41 14.90 11.79
C GLY A 4 -30.97 15.27 11.48
N ALA A 5 -30.16 15.50 12.53
CA ALA A 5 -28.74 15.75 12.38
C ALA A 5 -28.09 14.60 11.60
N LEU A 6 -27.58 14.92 10.41
CA LEU A 6 -26.83 13.99 9.58
C LEU A 6 -25.49 13.68 10.27
N MET A 7 -25.11 12.41 10.32
CA MET A 7 -23.87 11.96 10.97
C MET A 7 -22.83 11.49 9.96
N GLU A 8 -21.54 11.52 10.30
CA GLU A 8 -20.47 11.01 9.44
C GLU A 8 -20.07 9.57 9.82
N CYS A 9 -19.94 8.69 8.83
CA CYS A 9 -19.40 7.34 9.01
C CYS A 9 -17.97 7.40 9.56
N PRO A 10 -17.62 6.72 10.67
CA PRO A 10 -16.30 6.80 11.28
C PRO A 10 -15.19 6.22 10.39
N HIS A 11 -15.55 5.32 9.46
CA HIS A 11 -14.58 4.68 8.58
C HIS A 11 -14.25 5.49 7.32
N CYS A 12 -15.24 6.15 6.71
CA CYS A 12 -15.06 6.82 5.42
C CYS A 12 -15.50 8.29 5.39
N ARG A 13 -15.99 8.82 6.52
CA ARG A 13 -16.54 10.18 6.70
C ARG A 13 -17.68 10.54 5.75
N PHE A 14 -18.35 9.55 5.18
CA PHE A 14 -19.53 9.77 4.38
C PHE A 14 -20.71 10.08 5.29
N THR A 15 -21.49 11.08 4.92
CA THR A 15 -22.72 11.44 5.62
C THR A 15 -23.73 10.30 5.50
N ILE A 16 -24.17 9.75 6.63
CA ILE A 16 -25.12 8.64 6.70
C ILE A 16 -26.35 9.06 7.52
N ASP A 17 -27.47 8.42 7.20
CA ASP A 17 -28.67 8.48 8.03
C ASP A 17 -28.33 7.89 9.41
N PRO A 18 -28.65 8.57 10.54
CA PRO A 18 -28.41 8.05 11.88
C PRO A 18 -29.10 6.71 12.19
N GLN A 19 -30.08 6.28 11.38
CA GLN A 19 -30.68 4.95 11.50
C GLN A 19 -30.04 3.88 10.61
N ALA A 20 -29.10 4.25 9.73
CA ALA A 20 -28.44 3.29 8.84
C ALA A 20 -27.44 2.41 9.62
N THR A 21 -27.67 1.10 9.63
CA THR A 21 -26.76 0.12 10.25
C THR A 21 -25.55 -0.19 9.39
N ILE A 22 -25.57 0.12 8.09
CA ILE A 22 -24.47 -0.10 7.15
C ILE A 22 -24.22 1.19 6.36
N CYS A 23 -22.96 1.59 6.21
CA CYS A 23 -22.60 2.73 5.39
C CYS A 23 -22.75 2.39 3.90
N ASN A 24 -23.65 3.07 3.21
CA ASN A 24 -23.90 2.89 1.78
C ASN A 24 -22.66 3.08 0.88
N LYS A 25 -21.64 3.80 1.37
CA LYS A 25 -20.41 4.05 0.59
C LYS A 25 -19.34 2.98 0.76
N CYS A 26 -19.12 2.48 1.98
CA CYS A 26 -18.03 1.53 2.25
C CYS A 26 -18.50 0.12 2.63
N GLY A 27 -19.81 -0.10 2.77
CA GLY A 27 -20.40 -1.39 3.13
C GLY A 27 -20.09 -1.86 4.55
N ARG A 28 -19.52 -1.00 5.41
CA ARG A 28 -19.19 -1.34 6.80
C ARG A 28 -20.34 -0.99 7.74
N PHE A 29 -20.53 -1.78 8.79
CA PHE A 29 -21.52 -1.51 9.82
C PHE A 29 -21.22 -0.22 10.57
N VAL A 30 -22.25 0.58 10.84
CA VAL A 30 -22.17 1.86 11.56
C VAL A 30 -23.33 1.98 12.55
N SER A 31 -23.42 1.08 13.53
CA SER A 31 -24.37 1.25 14.63
C SER A 31 -23.74 2.15 15.69
N VAL A 32 -24.18 3.41 15.74
CA VAL A 32 -23.74 4.41 16.74
C VAL A 32 -23.91 3.89 18.16
N GLY A 33 -25.01 3.18 18.42
CA GLY A 33 -25.26 2.55 19.72
C GLY A 33 -24.19 1.51 20.10
N VAL A 34 -23.63 0.79 19.13
CA VAL A 34 -22.61 -0.24 19.39
C VAL A 34 -21.24 0.40 19.65
N GLU A 35 -20.80 1.39 18.89
CA GLU A 35 -19.52 2.08 19.16
C GLU A 35 -19.56 2.85 20.49
N GLN A 36 -20.68 3.49 20.82
CA GLN A 36 -20.84 4.20 22.08
C GLN A 36 -20.90 3.23 23.28
N ALA A 37 -21.56 2.08 23.10
CA ALA A 37 -21.54 1.00 24.06
C ALA A 37 -20.15 0.36 24.25
N ILE A 38 -19.44 0.09 23.16
CA ILE A 38 -18.08 -0.47 23.19
C ILE A 38 -17.15 0.49 23.93
N SER A 39 -17.23 1.80 23.67
CA SER A 39 -16.39 2.77 24.37
C SER A 39 -16.71 2.86 25.87
N GLN A 40 -17.98 2.76 26.27
CA GLN A 40 -18.36 2.66 27.69
C GLN A 40 -17.84 1.38 28.36
N ILE A 41 -17.89 0.24 27.67
CA ILE A 41 -17.38 -1.05 28.18
C ILE A 41 -15.86 -1.01 28.35
N VAL A 42 -15.13 -0.45 27.38
CA VAL A 42 -13.67 -0.33 27.47
C VAL A 42 -13.28 0.59 28.63
N ALA A 43 -13.95 1.74 28.77
CA ALA A 43 -13.70 2.66 29.89
C ALA A 43 -14.01 2.03 31.26
N ALA A 44 -15.09 1.23 31.36
CA ALA A 44 -15.42 0.51 32.59
C ALA A 44 -14.44 -0.66 32.88
N ALA A 45 -13.92 -1.33 31.85
CA ALA A 45 -12.95 -2.41 31.99
C ALA A 45 -11.57 -1.92 32.46
N GLU A 46 -11.21 -0.67 32.18
CA GLU A 46 -9.99 -0.05 32.70
C GLU A 46 -10.06 0.24 34.20
N THR A 47 -11.25 0.51 34.75
CA THR A 47 -11.45 0.86 36.17
C THR A 47 -11.83 -0.33 37.05
N ASP A 48 -12.67 -1.24 36.54
CA ASP A 48 -13.13 -2.44 37.25
C ASP A 48 -13.31 -3.62 36.27
N PRO A 49 -12.28 -4.48 36.13
CA PRO A 49 -12.34 -5.65 35.27
C PRO A 49 -13.46 -6.62 35.65
N ALA A 50 -13.83 -6.74 36.93
CA ALA A 50 -14.88 -7.64 37.38
C ALA A 50 -16.27 -7.10 37.05
N GLY A 51 -16.50 -5.79 37.22
CA GLY A 51 -17.73 -5.11 36.81
C GLY A 51 -17.96 -5.08 35.30
N SER A 52 -16.88 -5.10 34.50
CA SER A 52 -16.94 -5.06 33.04
C SER A 52 -17.71 -6.23 32.40
N LYS A 53 -17.67 -7.41 33.04
CA LYS A 53 -18.37 -8.61 32.54
C LYS A 53 -19.89 -8.47 32.68
N ALA A 54 -20.37 -7.97 33.82
CA ALA A 54 -21.79 -7.71 34.04
C ALA A 54 -22.31 -6.58 33.13
N GLY A 55 -21.50 -5.53 32.93
CA GLY A 55 -21.80 -4.45 31.97
C GLY A 55 -21.90 -4.96 30.53
N PHE A 56 -20.98 -5.84 30.12
CA PHE A 56 -21.04 -6.48 28.80
C PHE A 56 -22.29 -7.35 28.64
N GLU A 57 -22.62 -8.19 29.62
CA GLU A 57 -23.80 -9.07 29.58
C GLU A 57 -25.11 -8.28 29.44
N ALA A 58 -25.26 -7.21 30.23
CA ALA A 58 -26.43 -6.34 30.18
C ALA A 58 -26.57 -5.65 28.81
N LEU A 59 -25.44 -5.23 28.22
CA LEU A 59 -25.42 -4.54 26.94
C LEU A 59 -25.61 -5.52 25.77
N TYR A 60 -25.06 -6.72 25.87
CA TYR A 60 -25.27 -7.82 24.92
C TYR A 60 -26.76 -8.18 24.80
N GLN A 61 -27.52 -8.08 25.89
CA GLN A 61 -28.97 -8.29 25.87
C GLN A 61 -29.73 -7.14 25.18
N GLN A 62 -29.25 -5.89 25.29
CA GLN A 62 -29.86 -4.72 24.65
C GLN A 62 -29.58 -4.62 23.14
N VAL A 63 -28.52 -5.27 22.66
CA VAL A 63 -28.15 -5.28 21.24
C VAL A 63 -29.07 -6.21 20.45
N ARG A 64 -29.52 -5.77 19.27
CA ARG A 64 -30.39 -6.55 18.37
C ARG A 64 -29.75 -7.90 18.06
N PRO A 65 -30.52 -8.99 17.95
CA PRO A 65 -29.95 -10.33 17.75
C PRO A 65 -28.93 -10.46 16.62
N GLY A 66 -29.14 -9.77 15.49
CA GLY A 66 -28.23 -9.78 14.34
C GLY A 66 -26.89 -9.08 14.55
N ASP A 67 -26.76 -8.21 15.56
CA ASP A 67 -25.55 -7.44 15.84
C ASP A 67 -24.71 -8.06 16.98
N ARG A 68 -25.23 -9.08 17.66
CA ARG A 68 -24.60 -9.72 18.83
C ARG A 68 -23.30 -10.45 18.49
N GLU A 69 -23.25 -11.13 17.35
CA GLU A 69 -22.06 -11.88 16.91
C GLU A 69 -20.89 -10.92 16.59
N PHE A 70 -21.19 -9.78 15.96
CA PHE A 70 -20.21 -8.72 15.72
C PHE A 70 -19.71 -8.10 17.04
N LEU A 71 -20.61 -7.81 17.98
CA LEU A 71 -20.26 -7.28 19.30
C LEU A 71 -19.32 -8.24 20.05
N ALA A 72 -19.66 -9.53 20.06
CA ALA A 72 -18.87 -10.58 20.70
C ALA A 72 -17.45 -10.67 20.12
N HIS A 73 -17.32 -10.71 18.78
CA HIS A 73 -16.02 -10.73 18.11
C HIS A 73 -15.18 -9.49 18.42
N ARG A 74 -15.81 -8.31 18.43
CA ARG A 74 -15.12 -7.05 18.66
C ARG A 74 -14.66 -6.89 20.11
N VAL A 75 -15.48 -7.26 21.08
CA VAL A 75 -15.11 -7.22 22.50
C VAL A 75 -14.03 -8.25 22.83
N ALA A 76 -14.12 -9.47 22.29
CA ALA A 76 -13.06 -10.48 22.44
C ALA A 76 -11.71 -9.96 21.90
N TYR A 77 -11.72 -9.28 20.75
CA TYR A 77 -10.52 -8.65 20.20
C TYR A 77 -9.95 -7.56 21.12
N LEU A 78 -10.80 -6.68 21.67
CA LEU A 78 -10.37 -5.59 22.54
C LEU A 78 -9.86 -6.09 23.90
N MET A 79 -10.52 -7.08 24.51
CA MET A 79 -10.07 -7.71 25.75
C MET A 79 -8.72 -8.42 25.59
N GLY A 80 -8.46 -9.01 24.42
CA GLY A 80 -7.14 -9.55 24.06
C GLY A 80 -6.04 -8.50 23.97
N GLN A 81 -6.36 -7.22 23.76
CA GLN A 81 -5.37 -6.14 23.78
C GLN A 81 -5.05 -5.65 25.19
N VAL A 82 -6.05 -5.59 26.08
CA VAL A 82 -5.88 -5.13 27.47
C VAL A 82 -4.96 -6.07 28.26
N HIS A 83 -4.99 -7.37 27.97
CA HIS A 83 -4.17 -8.37 28.66
C HIS A 83 -2.75 -8.52 28.11
N ARG A 84 -2.36 -7.71 27.11
CA ARG A 84 -1.00 -7.74 26.58
C ARG A 84 -0.10 -6.91 27.50
N PRO A 85 0.91 -7.50 28.17
CA PRO A 85 1.82 -6.72 29.00
C PRO A 85 2.46 -5.62 28.15
N PRO A 86 2.65 -4.40 28.70
CA PRO A 86 3.22 -3.30 27.95
C PRO A 86 4.59 -3.73 27.42
N THR A 87 4.72 -3.70 26.09
CA THR A 87 5.99 -3.95 25.41
C THR A 87 7.01 -2.96 25.95
N VAL A 88 7.95 -3.45 26.76
CA VAL A 88 9.07 -2.65 27.26
C VAL A 88 9.82 -2.14 26.03
N PRO A 89 9.97 -0.81 25.85
CA PRO A 89 10.74 -0.28 24.75
C PRO A 89 12.19 -0.75 24.93
N HIS A 90 12.66 -1.61 24.01
CA HIS A 90 14.09 -1.88 23.89
C HIS A 90 14.77 -0.58 23.44
N SER A 91 15.36 0.11 24.40
CA SER A 91 16.38 1.12 24.19
C SER A 91 17.53 0.47 23.42
N GLN A 92 17.67 0.84 22.16
CA GLN A 92 18.89 0.56 21.39
C GLN A 92 20.04 1.34 22.05
N PRO A 93 21.15 0.68 22.45
CA PRO A 93 22.31 1.42 22.89
C PRO A 93 22.91 2.15 21.69
N ALA A 94 23.06 3.47 21.83
CA ALA A 94 23.97 4.23 21.01
C ALA A 94 25.40 3.73 21.29
N ALA A 95 26.05 3.14 20.29
CA ALA A 95 27.46 2.78 20.38
C ALA A 95 28.18 3.17 19.08
N ALA A 96 28.88 4.30 19.15
CA ALA A 96 30.10 4.50 18.38
C ALA A 96 31.27 4.02 19.26
N VAL A 97 31.90 2.92 18.90
CA VAL A 97 33.23 2.53 19.40
C VAL A 97 34.00 1.87 18.25
N MET A 98 35.14 2.47 17.91
CA MET A 98 36.15 1.89 17.02
C MET A 98 36.60 0.54 17.55
N ALA A 99 36.45 -0.51 16.76
CA ALA A 99 36.99 -1.82 17.07
C ALA A 99 38.52 -1.83 16.84
N PRO A 100 39.32 -2.41 17.76
CA PRO A 100 40.75 -2.67 17.52
C PRO A 100 40.95 -3.75 16.44
N PRO A 101 42.10 -3.75 15.73
CA PRO A 101 42.37 -4.72 14.68
C PRO A 101 42.44 -6.16 15.22
N PRO A 102 41.97 -7.15 14.44
CA PRO A 102 41.96 -8.54 14.88
C PRO A 102 43.38 -9.12 14.98
N PRO A 103 43.64 -10.02 15.95
CA PRO A 103 44.92 -10.71 16.06
C PRO A 103 45.17 -11.66 14.87
N PRO A 104 46.44 -11.94 14.53
CA PRO A 104 46.79 -12.84 13.44
C PRO A 104 46.29 -14.27 13.71
N ALA A 105 45.69 -14.87 12.68
CA ALA A 105 45.12 -16.21 12.74
C ALA A 105 46.22 -17.28 12.93
N PRO A 106 46.01 -18.28 13.81
CA PRO A 106 46.91 -19.41 13.93
C PRO A 106 46.82 -20.32 12.70
N ALA A 107 47.98 -20.72 12.18
CA ALA A 107 48.11 -21.70 11.11
C ALA A 107 47.75 -23.09 11.64
N GLY A 108 46.64 -23.67 11.19
CA GLY A 108 46.37 -25.08 11.46
C GLY A 108 44.94 -25.52 11.19
N LYS A 109 44.82 -26.47 10.25
CA LYS A 109 43.68 -27.37 9.96
C LYS A 109 42.57 -26.78 9.06
N ARG A 110 42.61 -27.22 7.80
CA ARG A 110 41.53 -27.14 6.80
C ARG A 110 40.25 -27.81 7.34
N PRO A 111 39.13 -27.08 7.47
CA PRO A 111 37.82 -27.71 7.59
C PRO A 111 37.34 -28.15 6.20
N ALA A 112 36.60 -29.26 6.17
CA ALA A 112 35.95 -29.82 5.01
C ALA A 112 35.07 -28.78 4.28
N ALA A 113 35.07 -28.87 2.95
CA ALA A 113 34.40 -27.94 2.05
C ALA A 113 32.91 -27.77 2.39
N ALA A 114 32.57 -26.63 2.98
CA ALA A 114 31.20 -26.18 3.13
C ALA A 114 30.58 -25.98 1.73
N ALA A 115 29.43 -26.61 1.51
CA ALA A 115 28.66 -26.47 0.27
C ALA A 115 28.42 -24.99 -0.04
N LYS A 116 28.80 -24.57 -1.27
CA LYS A 116 28.63 -23.19 -1.73
C LYS A 116 27.19 -22.73 -1.54
N PRO A 117 26.92 -21.60 -0.87
CA PRO A 117 25.57 -21.06 -0.77
C PRO A 117 25.02 -20.82 -2.18
N ARG A 118 23.85 -21.41 -2.44
CA ARG A 118 23.14 -21.31 -3.72
C ARG A 118 22.87 -19.83 -4.00
N ALA A 119 23.44 -19.31 -5.09
CA ALA A 119 23.40 -17.89 -5.43
C ALA A 119 21.96 -17.35 -5.39
N VAL A 120 21.73 -16.37 -4.51
CA VAL A 120 20.52 -15.54 -4.55
C VAL A 120 20.49 -14.87 -5.91
N ALA A 121 19.37 -15.00 -6.64
CA ALA A 121 19.20 -14.34 -7.92
C ALA A 121 19.33 -12.83 -7.72
N LYS A 122 20.49 -12.27 -8.07
CA LYS A 122 20.70 -10.82 -8.16
C LYS A 122 19.66 -10.26 -9.13
N ALA A 123 19.05 -9.13 -8.77
CA ALA A 123 18.32 -8.30 -9.73
C ALA A 123 19.17 -8.14 -11.01
N PRO A 124 18.57 -8.17 -12.21
CA PRO A 124 19.32 -8.10 -13.47
C PRO A 124 20.28 -6.90 -13.43
N ALA A 125 21.58 -7.20 -13.55
CA ALA A 125 22.64 -6.21 -13.48
C ALA A 125 22.45 -5.18 -14.61
N GLY A 126 22.02 -3.96 -14.24
CA GLY A 126 21.76 -2.87 -15.19
C GLY A 126 20.45 -2.10 -15.00
N TYR A 127 19.54 -2.55 -14.13
CA TYR A 127 18.28 -1.82 -13.91
C TYR A 127 18.47 -0.60 -13.00
N ARG A 128 18.66 0.58 -13.59
CA ARG A 128 18.37 1.87 -12.94
C ARG A 128 17.13 2.46 -13.60
N PRO A 129 15.98 2.50 -12.93
CA PRO A 129 14.76 3.04 -13.53
C PRO A 129 14.93 4.52 -13.85
N ARG A 130 14.55 4.91 -15.06
CA ARG A 130 14.41 6.32 -15.44
C ARG A 130 13.10 6.84 -14.84
N PRO A 131 13.09 8.00 -14.15
CA PRO A 131 11.85 8.53 -13.57
C PRO A 131 10.81 8.77 -14.67
N PRO A 132 9.53 8.38 -14.47
CA PRO A 132 8.49 8.50 -15.48
C PRO A 132 8.16 9.96 -15.76
N ALA A 133 7.92 10.25 -17.03
CA ALA A 133 7.30 11.49 -17.48
C ALA A 133 5.80 11.46 -17.12
N GLY A 134 5.45 11.73 -15.87
CA GLY A 134 4.05 11.60 -15.45
C GLY A 134 3.70 12.06 -14.04
N GLY A 135 4.61 12.69 -13.31
CA GLY A 135 4.32 13.21 -11.97
C GLY A 135 3.85 12.15 -10.97
N LYS A 136 4.17 10.87 -11.20
CA LYS A 136 4.10 9.77 -10.22
C LYS A 136 5.52 9.48 -9.73
N GLN A 137 5.69 9.14 -8.46
CA GLN A 137 7.01 8.77 -7.94
C GLN A 137 7.43 7.43 -8.54
N ALA A 138 8.54 7.42 -9.28
CA ALA A 138 9.25 6.18 -9.57
C ALA A 138 9.90 5.70 -8.27
N ILE A 139 9.34 4.64 -7.70
CA ILE A 139 9.94 3.95 -6.56
C ILE A 139 10.27 2.54 -7.04
N PHE A 140 11.53 2.16 -6.91
CA PHE A 140 11.95 0.77 -7.02
C PHE A 140 12.47 0.36 -5.64
N MET A 141 11.91 -0.70 -5.08
CA MET A 141 12.27 -1.22 -3.78
C MET A 141 12.62 -2.69 -3.93
N ASP A 142 13.84 -3.06 -3.55
CA ASP A 142 14.28 -4.45 -3.46
C ASP A 142 13.98 -4.98 -2.05
N PHE A 143 13.48 -6.20 -1.96
CA PHE A 143 13.16 -6.88 -0.72
C PHE A 143 14.19 -7.95 -0.45
N ASN A 144 14.95 -7.79 0.63
CA ASN A 144 15.85 -8.82 1.16
C ASN A 144 15.91 -8.78 2.68
N GLN A 145 14.79 -8.42 3.31
CA GLN A 145 14.67 -8.18 4.76
C GLN A 145 13.46 -8.94 5.31
N SER A 146 13.27 -8.86 6.63
CA SER A 146 12.07 -9.43 7.24
C SER A 146 10.82 -8.64 6.80
N PRO A 147 9.64 -9.28 6.68
CA PRO A 147 8.40 -8.59 6.29
C PRO A 147 8.07 -7.41 7.20
N ARG A 148 8.37 -7.51 8.50
CA ARG A 148 8.12 -6.46 9.50
C ARG A 148 8.95 -5.21 9.23
N GLU A 149 10.24 -5.37 8.92
CA GLU A 149 11.12 -4.26 8.56
C GLU A 149 10.67 -3.59 7.26
N ILE A 150 10.28 -4.40 6.26
CA ILE A 150 9.78 -3.88 4.98
C ILE A 150 8.51 -3.04 5.20
N VAL A 151 7.55 -3.54 5.97
CA VAL A 151 6.33 -2.78 6.30
C VAL A 151 6.65 -1.52 7.12
N ALA A 152 7.60 -1.58 8.05
CA ALA A 152 8.05 -0.42 8.81
C ALA A 152 8.64 0.65 7.90
N VAL A 153 9.54 0.28 6.98
CA VAL A 153 10.12 1.19 5.97
C VAL A 153 9.04 1.77 5.07
N MET A 154 8.08 0.95 4.61
CA MET A 154 6.97 1.44 3.80
C MET A 154 6.08 2.43 4.56
N THR A 155 5.81 2.18 5.83
CA THR A 155 5.01 3.05 6.69
C THR A 155 5.74 4.35 6.98
N GLN A 156 7.03 4.29 7.30
CA GLN A 156 7.89 5.45 7.54
C GLN A 156 7.97 6.34 6.29
N THR A 157 8.18 5.74 5.12
CA THR A 157 8.22 6.47 3.83
C THR A 157 6.90 7.19 3.59
N ARG A 158 5.77 6.55 3.90
CA ARG A 158 4.44 7.17 3.80
C ARG A 158 4.27 8.33 4.77
N GLN A 159 4.70 8.16 6.01
CA GLN A 159 4.64 9.21 7.04
C GLN A 159 5.52 10.41 6.66
N GLN A 160 6.74 10.18 6.17
CA GLN A 160 7.63 11.24 5.68
C GLN A 160 6.97 12.04 4.54
N THR A 161 6.42 11.36 3.51
CA THR A 161 5.71 12.05 2.42
C THR A 161 4.51 12.86 2.91
N ARG A 162 3.76 12.35 3.90
CA ARG A 162 2.64 13.09 4.53
C ARG A 162 3.15 14.31 5.29
N GLN A 163 4.22 14.19 6.07
CA GLN A 163 4.84 15.29 6.80
C GLN A 163 5.35 16.37 5.84
N PHE A 164 6.07 16.00 4.78
CA PHE A 164 6.50 16.95 3.75
C PHE A 164 5.32 17.65 3.06
N THR A 165 4.25 16.91 2.74
CA THR A 165 3.05 17.49 2.14
C THR A 165 2.36 18.47 3.10
N GLN A 166 2.29 18.15 4.39
CA GLN A 166 1.74 19.03 5.41
C GLN A 166 2.60 20.27 5.63
N GLN A 167 3.93 20.11 5.70
CA GLN A 167 4.88 21.23 5.78
C GLN A 167 4.77 22.14 4.56
N GLN A 168 4.69 21.59 3.34
CA GLN A 168 4.45 22.39 2.13
C GLN A 168 3.12 23.13 2.16
N LYS A 169 2.04 22.50 2.65
CA LYS A 169 0.73 23.16 2.82
C LYS A 169 0.81 24.29 3.83
N ARG A 170 1.49 24.09 4.96
CA ARG A 170 1.72 25.11 5.99
C ARG A 170 2.55 26.27 5.43
N ALA A 171 3.68 25.98 4.78
CA ALA A 171 4.53 26.98 4.12
C ALA A 171 3.74 27.79 3.09
N ARG A 172 2.92 27.15 2.25
CA ARG A 172 2.06 27.87 1.30
C ARG A 172 1.02 28.76 2.00
N ARG A 173 0.44 28.32 3.10
CA ARG A 173 -0.49 29.15 3.89
C ARG A 173 0.24 30.37 4.47
N LEU A 174 1.40 30.17 5.10
CA LEU A 174 2.22 31.27 5.63
C LEU A 174 2.63 32.25 4.54
N LEU A 175 3.06 31.73 3.39
CA LEU A 175 3.43 32.54 2.24
C LEU A 175 2.23 33.38 1.77
N ASN A 176 1.04 32.77 1.62
CA ASN A 176 -0.17 33.48 1.23
C ASN A 176 -0.59 34.59 2.24
N LEU A 177 -0.18 34.51 3.51
CA LEU A 177 -0.42 35.56 4.50
C LEU A 177 0.51 36.77 4.35
N LEU A 178 1.68 36.61 3.72
CA LEU A 178 2.60 37.74 3.47
C LEU A 178 2.00 38.76 2.48
N LEU A 179 1.17 38.31 1.55
CA LEU A 179 0.55 39.19 0.55
C LEU A 179 -0.38 40.24 1.19
N PRO A 180 -1.42 39.88 1.98
CA PRO A 180 -2.27 40.87 2.65
C PRO A 180 -1.51 41.65 3.74
N ALA A 181 -0.52 41.04 4.39
CA ALA A 181 0.30 41.76 5.36
C ALA A 181 1.12 42.89 4.71
N GLY A 182 1.70 42.66 3.53
CA GLY A 182 2.37 43.71 2.75
C GLY A 182 1.41 44.85 2.35
N VAL A 183 0.17 44.52 1.98
CA VAL A 183 -0.87 45.54 1.70
C VAL A 183 -1.18 46.38 2.93
N LEU A 184 -1.29 45.76 4.11
CA LEU A 184 -1.53 46.47 5.37
C LEU A 184 -0.42 47.47 5.70
N PHE A 185 0.85 47.07 5.56
CA PHE A 185 1.99 47.97 5.80
C PHE A 185 2.02 49.15 4.82
N TRP A 186 1.73 48.89 3.55
CA TRP A 186 1.63 49.95 2.53
C TRP A 186 0.51 50.95 2.84
N LEU A 187 -0.66 50.48 3.30
CA LEU A 187 -1.78 51.34 3.71
C LEU A 187 -1.45 52.20 4.94
N ILE A 188 -0.73 51.65 5.91
CA ILE A 188 -0.30 52.40 7.10
C ILE A 188 0.66 53.53 6.69
N ASP A 189 1.62 53.26 5.81
CA ASP A 189 2.54 54.28 5.28
C ASP A 189 1.76 55.44 4.64
N TYR A 190 0.76 55.09 3.82
CA TYR A 190 -0.11 56.04 3.15
C TYR A 190 -0.95 56.88 4.12
N LEU A 191 -1.50 56.26 5.16
CA LEU A 191 -2.38 56.93 6.14
C LEU A 191 -1.62 57.85 7.10
N VAL A 192 -0.41 57.47 7.52
CA VAL A 192 0.35 58.23 8.52
C VAL A 192 1.11 59.40 7.88
N GLY A 193 1.29 59.40 6.55
CA GLY A 193 1.96 60.47 5.84
C GLY A 193 3.47 60.51 6.08
N TYR A 194 4.07 59.38 6.49
CA TYR A 194 5.52 59.23 6.48
C TYR A 194 6.04 59.37 5.04
N ASN A 195 7.29 59.82 4.88
CA ASN A 195 8.00 59.67 3.61
C ASN A 195 7.88 58.20 3.20
N GLN A 196 7.27 57.93 2.03
CA GLN A 196 6.78 56.65 1.49
C GLN A 196 7.84 55.53 1.33
N LEU A 197 8.78 55.43 2.26
CA LEU A 197 10.04 54.75 2.10
C LEU A 197 10.26 53.72 3.20
N THR A 198 9.82 53.96 4.43
CA THR A 198 10.06 53.02 5.55
C THR A 198 9.11 51.81 5.48
N PHE A 199 7.80 52.02 5.60
CA PHE A 199 6.84 50.91 5.60
C PHE A 199 6.60 50.35 4.19
N SER A 200 6.67 51.17 3.15
CA SER A 200 6.61 50.71 1.76
C SER A 200 7.77 49.76 1.40
N LEU A 201 9.00 50.01 1.87
CA LEU A 201 10.12 49.09 1.65
C LEU A 201 9.87 47.72 2.31
N VAL A 202 9.32 47.70 3.52
CA VAL A 202 8.91 46.46 4.19
C VAL A 202 7.86 45.71 3.36
N ALA A 203 6.84 46.41 2.85
CA ALA A 203 5.82 45.80 1.98
C ALA A 203 6.44 45.16 0.73
N TYR A 204 7.34 45.87 0.03
CA TYR A 204 8.00 45.34 -1.17
C TYR A 204 8.89 44.12 -0.87
N THR A 205 9.64 44.12 0.25
CA THR A 205 10.43 42.95 0.64
C THR A 205 9.55 41.74 0.95
N MET A 206 8.40 41.94 1.61
CA MET A 206 7.43 40.86 1.86
C MET A 206 6.85 40.29 0.56
N TRP A 207 6.52 41.13 -0.42
CA TRP A 207 6.04 40.67 -1.73
C TRP A 207 7.13 39.97 -2.55
N LEU A 208 8.37 40.42 -2.47
CA LEU A 208 9.49 39.73 -3.09
C LEU A 208 9.67 38.33 -2.49
N LEU A 209 9.66 38.21 -1.15
CA LEU A 209 9.71 36.93 -0.44
C LEU A 209 8.52 36.02 -0.81
N PHE A 210 7.33 36.60 -0.97
CA PHE A 210 6.14 35.89 -1.46
C PHE A 210 6.38 35.30 -2.86
N ILE A 211 6.84 36.11 -3.81
CA ILE A 211 7.06 35.68 -5.20
C ILE A 211 8.14 34.59 -5.26
N VAL A 212 9.30 34.84 -4.64
CA VAL A 212 10.42 33.88 -4.61
C VAL A 212 10.00 32.57 -3.93
N GLY A 213 9.36 32.66 -2.76
CA GLY A 213 8.88 31.48 -2.04
C GLY A 213 7.86 30.67 -2.85
N HIS A 214 7.00 31.33 -3.64
CA HIS A 214 6.00 30.64 -4.46
C HIS A 214 6.64 29.94 -5.65
N ILE A 215 7.61 30.58 -6.30
CA ILE A 215 8.40 29.98 -7.38
C ILE A 215 9.16 28.76 -6.85
N LEU A 216 9.80 28.87 -5.69
CA LEU A 216 10.50 27.76 -5.05
C LEU A 216 9.53 26.62 -4.71
N LEU A 217 8.39 26.89 -4.08
CA LEU A 217 7.37 25.87 -3.78
C LEU A 217 6.78 25.21 -5.03
N ARG A 218 6.67 25.94 -6.15
CA ARG A 218 6.27 25.37 -7.44
C ARG A 218 7.38 24.49 -8.02
N ARG A 219 8.63 24.92 -7.93
CA ARG A 219 9.81 24.22 -8.47
C ARG A 219 10.13 22.94 -7.70
N TYR A 220 10.07 22.99 -6.36
CA TYR A 220 10.23 21.81 -5.51
C TYR A 220 9.04 20.84 -5.60
N GLY A 221 7.99 21.22 -6.33
CA GLY A 221 6.91 20.35 -6.76
C GLY A 221 6.05 19.83 -5.61
N ARG A 222 4.86 19.35 -5.97
CA ARG A 222 4.14 18.44 -5.07
C ARG A 222 4.82 17.09 -5.20
N LEU A 223 5.19 16.50 -4.07
CA LEU A 223 5.50 15.08 -4.05
C LEU A 223 4.27 14.35 -4.62
N PRO A 224 4.44 13.51 -5.66
CA PRO A 224 3.35 12.72 -6.17
C PRO A 224 2.67 11.92 -5.07
N ALA A 225 1.36 11.71 -5.18
CA ALA A 225 0.72 10.68 -4.40
C ALA A 225 1.35 9.31 -4.75
N PHE A 226 1.45 8.43 -3.76
CA PHE A 226 1.86 7.05 -4.00
C PHE A 226 0.91 6.38 -4.98
N ASP A 227 1.46 5.48 -5.81
CA ASP A 227 0.64 4.65 -6.68
C ASP A 227 -0.22 3.69 -5.84
N ALA A 228 -1.42 3.35 -6.32
CA ALA A 228 -2.32 2.43 -5.61
C ALA A 228 -1.67 1.07 -5.34
N ARG A 229 -0.73 0.66 -6.20
CA ARG A 229 0.10 -0.54 -6.03
C ARG A 229 0.92 -0.52 -4.75
N TYR A 230 1.38 0.65 -4.31
CA TYR A 230 2.14 0.79 -3.06
C TYR A 230 1.29 0.39 -1.85
N GLU A 231 0.06 0.89 -1.78
CA GLU A 231 -0.89 0.59 -0.71
C GLU A 231 -1.34 -0.87 -0.76
N LEU A 232 -1.53 -1.42 -1.98
CA LEU A 232 -1.81 -2.83 -2.19
C LEU A 232 -0.68 -3.70 -1.62
N THR A 233 0.58 -3.43 -2.00
CA THR A 233 1.73 -4.18 -1.51
C THR A 233 1.91 -4.04 0.00
N GLN A 234 1.71 -2.84 0.54
CA GLN A 234 1.76 -2.63 1.99
C GLN A 234 0.73 -3.51 2.71
N SER A 235 -0.51 -3.52 2.22
CA SER A 235 -1.59 -4.33 2.80
C SER A 235 -1.31 -5.83 2.68
N LEU A 236 -0.79 -6.26 1.52
CA LEU A 236 -0.39 -7.65 1.30
C LEU A 236 0.70 -8.09 2.28
N PHE A 237 1.73 -7.27 2.48
CA PHE A 237 2.81 -7.59 3.42
C PHE A 237 2.38 -7.53 4.87
N GLU A 238 1.47 -6.61 5.21
CA GLU A 238 0.89 -6.52 6.55
C GLU A 238 0.12 -7.80 6.92
N THR A 239 -0.59 -8.41 5.96
CA THR A 239 -1.24 -9.71 6.18
C THR A 239 -0.21 -10.85 6.19
N LEU A 240 0.71 -10.89 5.21
CA LEU A 240 1.66 -12.00 5.08
C LEU A 240 2.73 -12.04 6.18
N LYS A 241 2.99 -10.95 6.90
CA LYS A 241 4.04 -10.92 7.93
C LYS A 241 3.82 -11.93 9.05
N ASP A 242 2.57 -12.30 9.31
CA ASP A 242 2.19 -13.24 10.36
C ASP A 242 2.22 -14.69 9.87
N ASP A 243 2.22 -14.92 8.55
CA ASP A 243 2.35 -16.25 7.91
C ASP A 243 3.80 -16.57 7.49
N ILE A 244 4.66 -15.56 7.43
CA ILE A 244 6.08 -15.72 7.11
C ILE A 244 6.87 -15.97 8.40
N SER A 245 7.70 -17.01 8.38
CA SER A 245 8.55 -17.36 9.51
C SER A 245 9.43 -16.17 9.94
N PRO A 246 9.51 -15.85 11.25
CA PRO A 246 10.01 -14.56 11.74
C PRO A 246 11.54 -14.44 11.56
N LYS A 247 12.22 -15.57 11.37
CA LYS A 247 13.67 -15.67 11.09
C LYS A 247 13.97 -15.75 9.59
N ARG A 248 12.97 -15.66 8.71
CA ARG A 248 13.14 -15.81 7.25
C ARG A 248 12.98 -14.46 6.57
N THR A 249 13.78 -14.26 5.53
CA THR A 249 13.73 -13.07 4.69
C THR A 249 12.74 -13.27 3.55
N LEU A 250 12.11 -12.16 3.18
CA LEU A 250 11.27 -12.05 2.01
C LEU A 250 12.14 -11.49 0.88
N LEU A 251 12.16 -12.21 -0.25
CA LEU A 251 12.97 -11.90 -1.43
C LEU A 251 12.09 -11.40 -2.56
N GLY A 252 12.49 -10.33 -3.25
CA GLY A 252 11.71 -9.84 -4.38
C GLY A 252 11.91 -8.37 -4.67
N TRP A 253 11.00 -7.77 -5.42
CA TRP A 253 11.04 -6.33 -5.68
C TRP A 253 9.64 -5.77 -5.93
N LEU A 254 9.53 -4.46 -5.71
CA LEU A 254 8.39 -3.63 -6.05
C LEU A 254 8.86 -2.50 -6.96
N ASP A 255 8.35 -2.51 -8.19
CA ASP A 255 8.65 -1.53 -9.23
C ASP A 255 7.42 -0.68 -9.54
N LEU A 256 7.41 0.56 -9.03
CA LEU A 256 6.36 1.56 -9.23
C LEU A 256 6.73 2.61 -10.28
N THR A 257 7.71 2.31 -11.13
CA THR A 257 8.24 3.27 -12.09
C THR A 257 7.34 3.47 -13.31
N GLY A 258 6.28 2.65 -13.41
CA GLY A 258 5.22 2.73 -14.42
C GLY A 258 5.39 1.71 -15.54
N ALA A 259 4.26 1.33 -16.15
CA ALA A 259 4.24 0.28 -17.18
C ALA A 259 4.70 0.75 -18.58
N GLU A 260 4.62 2.04 -18.89
CA GLU A 260 4.95 2.59 -20.21
C GLU A 260 6.45 2.90 -20.39
N GLN A 261 7.32 2.15 -19.72
CA GLN A 261 8.77 2.28 -19.87
C GLN A 261 9.25 1.60 -21.15
N LYS A 262 10.28 2.16 -21.79
CA LYS A 262 10.83 1.62 -23.04
C LYS A 262 11.37 0.21 -22.85
N GLU A 263 11.96 -0.04 -21.68
CA GLU A 263 12.55 -1.32 -21.27
C GLU A 263 11.47 -2.39 -21.03
N LYS A 264 10.23 -1.99 -20.74
CA LYS A 264 9.07 -2.87 -20.53
C LYS A 264 8.26 -3.10 -21.80
N LYS A 265 8.65 -2.50 -22.92
CA LYS A 265 7.97 -2.65 -24.22
C LYS A 265 8.29 -4.02 -24.81
N VAL A 266 7.30 -4.89 -24.87
CA VAL A 266 7.43 -6.24 -25.43
C VAL A 266 7.42 -6.21 -26.96
N ARG A 267 6.54 -5.40 -27.56
CA ARG A 267 6.42 -5.28 -29.01
C ARG A 267 5.71 -3.99 -29.43
N SER A 268 5.96 -3.59 -30.67
CA SER A 268 5.23 -2.52 -31.36
C SER A 268 4.58 -3.11 -32.60
N LYS A 269 3.33 -2.75 -32.90
CA LYS A 269 2.66 -3.11 -34.15
C LYS A 269 1.93 -1.88 -34.70
N GLN A 270 1.70 -1.83 -36.01
CA GLN A 270 0.77 -0.88 -36.58
C GLN A 270 -0.66 -1.45 -36.52
N SER A 271 -1.64 -0.62 -36.19
CA SER A 271 -3.06 -0.96 -36.31
C SER A 271 -3.45 -1.03 -37.78
N PRO A 272 -4.63 -1.60 -38.12
CA PRO A 272 -5.17 -1.54 -39.48
C PRO A 272 -5.31 -0.11 -40.03
N SER A 273 -5.42 0.88 -39.15
CA SER A 273 -5.45 2.31 -39.47
C SER A 273 -4.07 2.98 -39.55
N GLY A 274 -2.99 2.20 -39.59
CA GLY A 274 -1.60 2.67 -39.68
C GLY A 274 -1.04 3.27 -38.38
N ARG A 275 -1.75 3.16 -37.24
CA ARG A 275 -1.33 3.81 -35.98
C ARG A 275 -0.41 2.91 -35.18
N PRO A 276 0.66 3.43 -34.57
CA PRO A 276 1.51 2.64 -33.69
C PRO A 276 0.75 2.22 -32.43
N VAL A 277 0.80 0.93 -32.14
CA VAL A 277 0.29 0.28 -30.94
C VAL A 277 1.46 -0.39 -30.24
N SER A 278 1.76 0.12 -29.04
CA SER A 278 2.82 -0.41 -28.19
C SER A 278 2.23 -1.34 -27.14
N TYR A 279 2.83 -2.52 -26.96
CA TYR A 279 2.46 -3.49 -25.95
C TYR A 279 3.55 -3.55 -24.89
N TYR A 280 3.17 -3.31 -23.65
CA TYR A 280 4.05 -3.30 -22.49
C TYR A 280 3.69 -4.46 -21.56
N ARG A 281 4.69 -4.97 -20.85
CA ARG A 281 4.52 -5.97 -19.79
C ARG A 281 5.37 -5.56 -18.61
N ASP A 282 4.69 -5.22 -17.52
CA ASP A 282 5.28 -4.65 -16.31
C ASP A 282 5.11 -5.63 -15.15
N GLU A 283 6.15 -6.40 -14.82
CA GLU A 283 6.20 -7.20 -13.59
C GLU A 283 6.54 -6.29 -12.40
N TRP A 284 5.51 -5.62 -11.91
CA TRP A 284 5.65 -4.54 -10.94
C TRP A 284 5.80 -5.04 -9.50
N LEU A 285 5.40 -6.28 -9.19
CA LEU A 285 5.68 -6.91 -7.91
C LEU A 285 6.13 -8.35 -8.13
N ARG A 286 7.25 -8.70 -7.52
CA ARG A 286 7.70 -10.09 -7.40
C ARG A 286 8.05 -10.39 -5.96
N LEU A 287 7.64 -11.56 -5.51
CA LEU A 287 7.72 -11.98 -4.12
C LEU A 287 8.13 -13.44 -4.04
N LYS A 288 9.02 -13.76 -3.10
CA LYS A 288 9.37 -15.11 -2.71
C LYS A 288 9.62 -15.14 -1.21
N GLY A 289 8.93 -16.02 -0.49
CA GLY A 289 9.07 -16.18 0.95
C GLY A 289 8.91 -17.63 1.36
N ARG A 290 9.48 -17.98 2.52
CA ARG A 290 9.21 -19.26 3.19
C ARG A 290 8.24 -19.02 4.34
N LEU A 291 7.17 -19.78 4.35
CA LEU A 291 6.05 -19.68 5.28
C LEU A 291 6.37 -20.47 6.57
N TYR A 292 5.56 -20.30 7.62
CA TYR A 292 5.78 -20.98 8.92
C TYR A 292 5.80 -22.50 8.81
N ASP A 293 4.91 -23.05 7.99
CA ASP A 293 4.75 -24.47 7.70
C ASP A 293 5.87 -25.06 6.82
N GLY A 294 6.87 -24.23 6.45
CA GLY A 294 7.98 -24.62 5.61
C GLY A 294 7.72 -24.50 4.12
N ASN A 295 6.48 -24.21 3.69
CA ASN A 295 6.12 -24.01 2.29
C ASN A 295 6.84 -22.80 1.70
N VAL A 296 7.12 -22.85 0.39
CA VAL A 296 7.76 -21.73 -0.33
C VAL A 296 6.74 -21.06 -1.24
N LEU A 297 6.35 -19.85 -0.86
CA LEU A 297 5.49 -18.97 -1.64
C LEU A 297 6.31 -18.23 -2.70
N ARG A 298 5.81 -18.20 -3.94
CA ARG A 298 6.25 -17.31 -5.01
C ARG A 298 5.04 -16.60 -5.59
N LEU A 299 5.05 -15.28 -5.62
CA LEU A 299 3.97 -14.46 -6.15
C LEU A 299 4.53 -13.42 -7.11
N SER A 300 3.88 -13.22 -8.25
CA SER A 300 4.25 -12.22 -9.25
C SER A 300 2.98 -11.54 -9.78
N LEU A 301 2.95 -10.22 -9.73
CA LEU A 301 1.89 -9.39 -10.30
C LEU A 301 2.44 -8.67 -11.52
N VAL A 302 1.75 -8.82 -12.63
CA VAL A 302 2.13 -8.28 -13.94
C VAL A 302 0.99 -7.43 -14.48
N GLU A 303 1.29 -6.22 -14.95
CA GLU A 303 0.38 -5.43 -15.77
C GLU A 303 0.78 -5.56 -17.25
N ALA A 304 -0.08 -6.15 -18.05
CA ALA A 304 0.03 -6.11 -19.50
C ALA A 304 -0.76 -4.90 -20.02
N ARG A 305 -0.07 -3.93 -20.63
CA ARG A 305 -0.69 -2.69 -21.10
C ARG A 305 -0.58 -2.54 -22.61
N LYS A 306 -1.69 -2.27 -23.26
CA LYS A 306 -1.78 -1.95 -24.69
C LYS A 306 -2.04 -0.46 -24.83
N VAL A 307 -1.09 0.27 -25.40
CA VAL A 307 -1.18 1.72 -25.60
C VAL A 307 -1.27 2.01 -27.10
N ARG A 308 -2.33 2.70 -27.50
CA ARG A 308 -2.47 3.32 -28.82
C ARG A 308 -2.04 4.76 -28.70
N GLU A 309 -0.99 5.15 -29.41
CA GLU A 309 -0.44 6.50 -29.29
C GLU A 309 -1.42 7.55 -29.85
N GLY A 310 -1.39 8.74 -29.25
CA GLY A 310 -2.16 9.87 -29.75
C GLY A 310 -1.61 10.34 -31.10
N TYR A 311 -2.47 11.00 -31.89
CA TYR A 311 -2.08 11.45 -33.22
C TYR A 311 -2.77 12.75 -33.58
N SER A 312 -2.13 13.55 -34.42
CA SER A 312 -2.74 14.76 -34.97
C SER A 312 -3.51 14.42 -36.24
N LYS A 313 -4.80 14.79 -36.31
CA LYS A 313 -5.63 14.64 -37.50
C LYS A 313 -6.08 16.01 -38.00
N ARG A 314 -6.02 16.24 -39.31
CA ARG A 314 -6.66 17.41 -39.92
C ARG A 314 -8.18 17.29 -39.85
N GLY A 315 -8.87 18.30 -39.34
CA GLY A 315 -10.34 18.35 -39.34
C GLY A 315 -10.85 18.59 -40.76
N GLN A 316 -11.84 17.81 -41.21
CA GLN A 316 -12.39 17.94 -42.57
C GLN A 316 -13.10 19.28 -42.79
N ILE A 317 -13.82 19.79 -41.77
CA ILE A 317 -14.58 21.04 -41.89
C ILE A 317 -13.68 22.27 -41.67
N SER A 318 -12.88 22.28 -40.60
CA SER A 318 -12.11 23.48 -40.23
C SER A 318 -10.74 23.57 -40.89
N GLY A 319 -10.23 22.52 -41.55
CA GLY A 319 -8.85 22.44 -42.05
C GLY A 319 -7.73 22.45 -41.00
N LYS A 320 -8.03 22.84 -39.75
CA LYS A 320 -7.08 22.88 -38.62
C LYS A 320 -6.65 21.47 -38.17
N MET A 321 -5.39 21.33 -37.78
CA MET A 321 -4.86 20.14 -37.13
C MET A 321 -5.41 20.04 -35.71
N LYS A 322 -6.02 18.91 -35.35
CA LYS A 322 -6.52 18.62 -34.01
C LYS A 322 -5.80 17.40 -33.46
N TRP A 323 -5.22 17.54 -32.27
CA TRP A 323 -4.67 16.41 -31.53
C TRP A 323 -5.82 15.48 -31.10
N LYS A 324 -5.65 14.19 -31.31
CA LYS A 324 -6.54 13.14 -30.84
C LYS A 324 -5.80 12.34 -29.77
N PRO A 325 -6.33 12.26 -28.54
CA PRO A 325 -5.68 11.52 -27.48
C PRO A 325 -5.60 10.04 -27.85
N GLY A 326 -4.52 9.39 -27.39
CA GLY A 326 -4.39 7.94 -27.46
C GLY A 326 -5.40 7.24 -26.55
N SER A 327 -5.43 5.91 -26.61
CA SER A 327 -6.16 5.10 -25.64
C SER A 327 -5.26 4.01 -25.09
N SER A 328 -5.43 3.69 -23.80
CA SER A 328 -4.70 2.60 -23.17
C SER A 328 -5.66 1.61 -22.53
N GLN A 329 -5.36 0.32 -22.66
CA GLN A 329 -6.06 -0.75 -21.99
C GLN A 329 -5.05 -1.54 -21.15
N SER A 330 -5.37 -1.76 -19.88
CA SER A 330 -4.56 -2.57 -18.97
C SER A 330 -5.26 -3.90 -18.73
N ARG A 331 -4.45 -4.94 -18.53
CA ARG A 331 -4.86 -6.27 -18.06
C ARG A 331 -3.90 -6.68 -16.97
N TYR A 332 -4.43 -7.22 -15.89
CA TYR A 332 -3.64 -7.57 -14.73
C TYR A 332 -3.54 -9.08 -14.62
N GLN A 333 -2.33 -9.60 -14.46
CA GLN A 333 -2.06 -11.01 -14.37
C GLN A 333 -1.40 -11.29 -13.02
N LEU A 334 -1.92 -12.29 -12.33
CA LEU A 334 -1.36 -12.80 -11.07
C LEU A 334 -0.84 -14.21 -11.32
N GLN A 335 0.44 -14.41 -11.04
CA GLN A 335 1.10 -15.71 -11.07
C GLN A 335 1.47 -16.08 -9.64
N LEU A 336 0.80 -17.08 -9.13
CA LEU A 336 1.00 -17.61 -7.79
C LEU A 336 1.58 -19.02 -7.89
N SER A 337 2.57 -19.32 -7.07
CA SER A 337 3.10 -20.67 -6.97
C SER A 337 3.54 -21.01 -5.56
N ILE A 338 3.02 -22.11 -5.03
CA ILE A 338 3.32 -22.61 -3.69
C ILE A 338 4.03 -23.95 -3.87
N SER A 339 5.27 -24.05 -3.36
CA SER A 339 5.95 -25.34 -3.23
C SER A 339 5.67 -25.88 -1.84
N ALA A 340 4.87 -26.92 -1.76
CA ALA A 340 4.45 -27.56 -0.52
C ALA A 340 5.62 -28.33 0.10
N SER A 341 5.70 -28.35 1.43
CA SER A 341 6.59 -29.23 2.17
C SER A 341 6.01 -30.64 2.14
N PRO A 342 6.72 -31.62 1.55
CA PRO A 342 6.18 -32.96 1.37
C PRO A 342 5.94 -33.69 2.69
N ASP A 343 6.61 -33.26 3.77
CA ASP A 343 6.48 -33.86 5.11
C ASP A 343 5.17 -33.47 5.81
N VAL A 344 4.49 -32.42 5.36
CA VAL A 344 3.30 -31.86 6.04
C VAL A 344 2.07 -31.91 5.13
N TYR A 345 2.24 -31.69 3.82
CA TYR A 345 1.12 -31.53 2.90
C TYR A 345 1.21 -32.43 1.68
N GLN A 346 0.05 -32.92 1.26
CA GLN A 346 -0.18 -33.51 -0.05
C GLN A 346 -0.95 -32.52 -0.94
N VAL A 347 -0.49 -32.35 -2.19
CA VAL A 347 -1.16 -31.45 -3.15
C VAL A 347 -2.33 -32.19 -3.80
N ARG A 348 -3.54 -31.66 -3.66
CA ARG A 348 -4.73 -32.15 -4.37
C ARG A 348 -4.70 -31.67 -5.83
N PRO A 349 -5.11 -32.49 -6.81
CA PRO A 349 -5.32 -32.03 -8.17
C PRO A 349 -6.40 -30.94 -8.23
N PHE A 350 -6.21 -29.97 -9.12
CA PHE A 350 -7.21 -28.93 -9.40
C PHE A 350 -8.32 -29.49 -10.29
N ASP A 351 -9.55 -29.07 -10.01
CA ASP A 351 -10.66 -29.27 -10.95
C ASP A 351 -10.54 -28.23 -12.09
N PRO A 352 -10.34 -28.66 -13.35
CA PRO A 352 -10.23 -27.74 -14.49
C PRO A 352 -11.51 -26.93 -14.76
N ALA A 353 -12.65 -27.33 -14.19
CA ALA A 353 -13.90 -26.59 -14.29
C ALA A 353 -13.90 -25.29 -13.46
N VAL A 354 -13.06 -25.20 -12.42
CA VAL A 354 -13.02 -24.04 -11.52
C VAL A 354 -12.27 -22.90 -12.19
N ARG A 355 -13.04 -21.92 -12.69
CA ARG A 355 -12.49 -20.71 -13.34
C ARG A 355 -12.59 -19.45 -12.50
N THR A 356 -13.42 -19.45 -11.47
CA THR A 356 -13.69 -18.29 -10.62
C THR A 356 -13.26 -18.58 -9.20
N VAL A 357 -12.70 -17.57 -8.53
CA VAL A 357 -12.41 -17.63 -7.10
C VAL A 357 -13.48 -16.83 -6.38
N PRO A 358 -14.13 -17.40 -5.34
CA PRO A 358 -15.09 -16.66 -4.53
C PRO A 358 -14.49 -15.35 -4.03
N HIS A 359 -15.24 -14.26 -4.18
CA HIS A 359 -14.84 -12.92 -3.71
C HIS A 359 -13.52 -12.39 -4.30
N SER A 360 -13.12 -12.85 -5.49
CA SER A 360 -11.98 -12.31 -6.22
C SER A 360 -12.40 -11.86 -7.62
N ARG A 361 -11.88 -10.71 -8.07
CA ARG A 361 -12.00 -10.21 -9.44
C ARG A 361 -11.10 -10.93 -10.44
N PHE A 362 -10.26 -11.86 -9.98
CA PHE A 362 -9.39 -12.65 -10.84
C PHE A 362 -10.14 -13.87 -11.40
N VAL A 363 -9.97 -14.10 -12.70
CA VAL A 363 -10.41 -15.30 -13.41
C VAL A 363 -9.20 -16.21 -13.62
N ILE A 364 -9.30 -17.45 -13.15
CA ILE A 364 -8.24 -18.46 -13.30
C ILE A 364 -8.14 -18.84 -14.78
N GLN A 365 -6.94 -18.66 -15.34
CA GLN A 365 -6.59 -19.06 -16.70
C GLN A 365 -6.01 -20.48 -16.73
N ALA A 366 -5.20 -20.81 -15.72
CA ALA A 366 -4.62 -22.14 -15.54
C ALA A 366 -4.31 -22.38 -14.06
N ALA A 367 -4.59 -23.58 -13.57
CA ALA A 367 -4.20 -24.05 -12.25
C ALA A 367 -3.69 -25.49 -12.37
N GLU A 368 -2.48 -25.73 -11.88
CA GLU A 368 -1.80 -27.01 -12.00
C GLU A 368 -1.16 -27.37 -10.65
N GLY A 369 -1.36 -28.62 -10.21
CA GLY A 369 -0.71 -29.21 -9.05
C GLY A 369 0.19 -30.35 -9.51
N VAL A 370 1.50 -30.12 -9.57
CA VAL A 370 2.48 -31.10 -10.08
C VAL A 370 3.69 -31.16 -9.15
N ASN A 371 4.11 -32.37 -8.76
CA ASN A 371 5.32 -32.61 -7.96
C ASN A 371 5.40 -31.79 -6.66
N GLY A 372 4.32 -31.77 -5.87
CA GLY A 372 4.27 -30.99 -4.63
C GLY A 372 4.26 -29.47 -4.85
N ARG A 373 3.98 -29.02 -6.07
CA ARG A 373 3.94 -27.59 -6.41
C ARG A 373 2.60 -27.23 -7.03
N ILE A 374 1.96 -26.23 -6.42
CA ILE A 374 0.79 -25.56 -6.97
C ILE A 374 1.26 -24.37 -7.80
N THR A 375 0.72 -24.21 -9.00
CA THR A 375 0.90 -23.02 -9.84
C THR A 375 -0.45 -22.55 -10.35
N VAL A 376 -0.82 -21.31 -10.02
CA VAL A 376 -2.07 -20.68 -10.43
C VAL A 376 -1.74 -19.42 -11.23
N LYS A 377 -2.31 -19.31 -12.43
CA LYS A 377 -2.28 -18.12 -13.27
C LYS A 377 -3.68 -17.57 -13.38
N ALA A 378 -3.87 -16.33 -12.97
CA ALA A 378 -5.16 -15.65 -13.06
C ALA A 378 -5.04 -14.28 -13.73
N GLU A 379 -6.12 -13.81 -14.35
CA GLU A 379 -6.19 -12.52 -15.05
C GLU A 379 -7.40 -11.72 -14.56
N SER A 380 -7.27 -10.40 -14.48
CA SER A 380 -8.37 -9.46 -14.25
C SER A 380 -8.33 -8.33 -15.28
N GLY A 381 -9.50 -7.99 -15.82
CA GLY A 381 -9.68 -6.85 -16.74
C GLY A 381 -9.86 -5.53 -16.01
N ASP A 382 -10.19 -5.57 -14.73
CA ASP A 382 -10.49 -4.41 -13.90
C ASP A 382 -9.40 -4.21 -12.84
N ASN A 383 -9.42 -3.04 -12.19
CA ASN A 383 -8.57 -2.83 -11.02
C ASN A 383 -8.92 -3.84 -9.93
N TYR A 384 -7.90 -4.30 -9.21
CA TYR A 384 -8.00 -5.25 -8.10
C TYR A 384 -7.38 -4.65 -6.83
N ASP A 385 -7.63 -5.28 -5.69
CA ASP A 385 -7.11 -4.90 -4.39
C ASP A 385 -6.30 -6.03 -3.76
N ALA A 386 -5.79 -5.79 -2.54
CA ALA A 386 -5.03 -6.81 -1.81
C ALA A 386 -5.90 -8.01 -1.43
N TRP A 387 -7.21 -7.82 -1.24
CA TRP A 387 -8.13 -8.88 -0.85
C TRP A 387 -8.33 -9.89 -1.99
N ASP A 388 -8.45 -9.42 -3.23
CA ASP A 388 -8.51 -10.30 -4.41
C ASP A 388 -7.30 -11.23 -4.50
N VAL A 389 -6.11 -10.71 -4.21
CA VAL A 389 -4.84 -11.45 -4.21
C VAL A 389 -4.80 -12.47 -3.07
N LEU A 390 -5.21 -12.05 -1.87
CA LEU A 390 -5.27 -12.92 -0.69
C LEU A 390 -6.30 -14.05 -0.85
N ASN A 391 -7.44 -13.79 -1.50
CA ASN A 391 -8.42 -14.84 -1.80
C ASN A 391 -7.88 -15.87 -2.80
N LEU A 392 -7.11 -15.44 -3.81
CA LEU A 392 -6.43 -16.40 -4.70
C LEU A 392 -5.36 -17.21 -3.95
N LEU A 393 -4.66 -16.57 -3.00
CA LEU A 393 -3.70 -17.26 -2.14
C LEU A 393 -4.41 -18.32 -1.29
N ARG A 394 -5.47 -17.93 -0.58
CA ARG A 394 -6.31 -18.84 0.21
C ARG A 394 -6.85 -19.99 -0.62
N PHE A 395 -7.43 -19.71 -1.79
CA PHE A 395 -7.90 -20.71 -2.73
C PHE A 395 -6.81 -21.73 -3.09
N SER A 396 -5.57 -21.27 -3.27
CA SER A 396 -4.43 -22.16 -3.56
C SER A 396 -4.03 -23.00 -2.35
N TYR A 397 -4.17 -22.48 -1.13
CA TYR A 397 -3.94 -23.23 0.11
C TYR A 397 -5.02 -24.27 0.40
N ASP A 398 -6.27 -24.02 0.04
CA ASP A 398 -7.37 -24.98 0.23
C ASP A 398 -7.13 -26.29 -0.58
N HIS A 399 -6.21 -26.28 -1.53
CA HIS A 399 -5.77 -27.44 -2.31
C HIS A 399 -4.58 -28.19 -1.67
N LEU A 400 -4.07 -27.73 -0.53
CA LEU A 400 -3.07 -28.43 0.28
C LEU A 400 -3.81 -29.22 1.37
N GLN A 401 -3.76 -30.55 1.27
CA GLN A 401 -4.31 -31.44 2.30
C GLN A 401 -3.20 -31.74 3.31
N PRO A 402 -3.41 -31.54 4.62
CA PRO A 402 -2.46 -32.03 5.60
C PRO A 402 -2.37 -33.55 5.46
N LEU A 403 -1.16 -34.10 5.50
CA LEU A 403 -0.99 -35.54 5.65
C LEU A 403 -1.70 -35.91 6.95
N LYS A 404 -2.70 -36.80 6.88
CA LYS A 404 -3.24 -37.41 8.09
C LYS A 404 -2.05 -38.06 8.78
N GLU A 405 -1.68 -37.55 9.95
CA GLU A 405 -0.78 -38.28 10.83
C GLU A 405 -1.34 -39.70 10.90
N ALA A 406 -0.52 -40.68 10.57
CA ALA A 406 -0.87 -42.08 10.79
C ALA A 406 -1.10 -42.21 12.30
N ALA A 407 -2.37 -42.11 12.70
CA ALA A 407 -2.82 -42.17 14.08
C ALA A 407 -2.45 -43.51 14.71
#